data_AF-A0A1S2LDQ6-F1
#
_entry.id   AF-A0A1S2LDQ6-F1
#
_cell.length_a   1.000
_cell.length_b   1.000
_cell.length_c   1.000
_cell.angle_alpha   90.00
_cell.angle_beta   90.00
_cell.angle_gamma   90.00
#
_symmetry.space_group_name_H-M   'P 1'
#
loop_
_entity.id
_entity.type
_entity.pdbx_description
1 polymer ?
#
loop_
_entity_poly.entity_id
_entity_poly.type
_entity_poly.pdbx_seq_one_letter_code
_entity_poly.pdbx_strand_id
1 'polypeptide(L)' 'MIRFFVLLVGFGLAVIGGISMIAFLNLLTAGYSFVYYLKFIGMRVELHLFIIGLVMIIISIYGPSSRRN' A
#
# COMPACT_ATOMS: atom_id res chain seq x y z
N MET A 1 -10.37 -19.93 4.34
CA MET A 1 -9.54 -19.81 3.12
C MET A 1 -9.59 -18.40 2.51
N ILE A 2 -10.76 -17.87 2.15
CA ILE A 2 -10.90 -16.57 1.44
C ILE A 2 -10.30 -15.38 2.21
N ARG A 3 -10.44 -15.33 3.54
CA ARG A 3 -9.89 -14.24 4.39
C ARG A 3 -8.36 -14.14 4.33
N PHE A 4 -7.68 -15.29 4.29
CA PHE A 4 -6.22 -15.33 4.17
C PHE A 4 -5.78 -14.86 2.78
N PHE A 5 -6.54 -15.20 1.75
CA PHE A 5 -6.28 -14.75 0.38
C PHE A 5 -6.42 -13.23 0.23
N VAL A 6 -7.49 -12.64 0.79
CA VAL A 6 -7.71 -11.18 0.77
C VAL A 6 -6.64 -10.46 1.59
N LEU A 7 -6.23 -11.02 2.73
CA LEU A 7 -5.16 -10.46 3.54
C LEU A 7 -3.81 -10.51 2.79
N LEU A 8 -3.50 -11.62 2.12
CA LEU A 8 -2.27 -11.76 1.33
C LEU A 8 -2.25 -10.80 0.12
N VAL A 9 -3.39 -10.63 -0.56
CA VAL A 9 -3.55 -9.69 -1.67
C VAL A 9 -3.43 -8.23 -1.20
N GLY A 10 -4.12 -7.86 -0.12
CA GLY A 10 -4.01 -6.53 0.48
C GLY A 10 -2.60 -6.23 0.99
N PHE A 11 -1.94 -7.23 1.59
CA PHE A 11 -0.54 -7.14 2.00
C PHE A 11 0.41 -6.95 0.82
N GLY A 12 0.24 -7.71 -0.27
CA GLY A 12 1.03 -7.54 -1.49
C GLY A 12 0.89 -6.15 -2.09
N LEU A 13 -0.33 -5.60 -2.12
CA LEU A 13 -0.59 -4.23 -2.61
C LEU A 13 0.06 -3.17 -1.72
N ALA A 14 0.00 -3.33 -0.39
CA ALA A 14 0.67 -2.44 0.55
C ALA A 14 2.20 -2.53 0.44
N VAL A 15 2.76 -3.72 0.27
CA VAL A 15 4.20 -3.95 0.10
C VAL A 15 4.72 -3.35 -1.20
N ILE A 16 4.00 -3.47 -2.32
CA ILE A 16 4.39 -2.85 -3.59
C ILE A 16 4.43 -1.33 -3.47
N GLY A 17 3.39 -0.71 -2.86
CA GLY A 17 3.38 0.73 -2.60
C GLY A 17 4.52 1.19 -1.68
N GLY A 18 4.86 0.39 -0.67
CA GLY A 18 5.98 0.66 0.23
C GLY A 18 7.35 0.52 -0.43
N ILE A 19 7.56 -0.51 -1.26
CA ILE A 19 8.82 -0.73 -1.99
C ILE A 19 9.06 0.41 -2.98
N SER A 20 8.04 0.85 -3.72
CA SER A 20 8.16 2.03 -4.57
C SER A 20 8.61 3.26 -3.77
N MET A 21 8.00 3.51 -2.61
CA MET A 21 8.37 4.63 -1.75
C MET A 21 9.83 4.58 -1.26
N ILE A 22 10.41 3.39 -1.14
CA ILE A 22 11.83 3.20 -0.78
C ILE A 22 12.74 3.33 -2.02
N ALA A 23 12.35 2.76 -3.16
CA ALA A 23 13.12 2.81 -4.40
C ALA A 23 13.26 4.25 -4.92
N PHE A 24 12.19 5.02 -4.81
CA PHE A 24 12.20 6.43 -5.15
C PHE A 24 13.12 7.20 -4.18
N LEU A 25 13.26 6.82 -2.91
CA LEU A 25 14.14 7.50 -1.94
C LEU A 25 15.60 7.55 -2.42
N ASN A 26 16.00 6.61 -3.28
CA ASN A 26 17.30 6.62 -3.95
C ASN A 26 17.46 7.80 -4.93
N LEU A 27 16.41 8.20 -5.65
CA LEU A 27 16.41 9.38 -6.53
C LEU A 27 16.59 10.68 -5.74
N LEU A 28 16.16 10.70 -4.48
CA LEU A 28 16.34 11.82 -3.57
C LEU A 28 17.81 11.98 -3.15
N THR A 29 18.45 10.87 -2.81
CA THR A 29 19.90 10.82 -2.54
C THR A 29 20.75 11.17 -3.76
N ALA A 30 20.24 10.92 -4.97
CA ALA A 30 20.91 11.28 -6.23
C ALA A 30 20.93 12.80 -6.53
N GLY A 31 20.40 13.65 -5.63
CA GLY A 31 20.47 15.11 -5.74
C GLY A 31 19.24 15.78 -6.36
N TYR A 32 18.15 15.04 -6.59
CA TYR A 32 16.87 15.64 -6.98
C TYR A 32 16.14 16.26 -5.77
N SER A 33 15.42 17.37 -5.98
CA SER A 33 14.76 18.10 -4.89
C SER A 33 13.64 17.26 -4.23
N PHE A 34 13.65 17.23 -2.88
CA PHE A 34 12.67 16.54 -2.02
C PHE A 34 11.20 16.92 -2.32
N VAL A 35 10.98 18.12 -2.86
CA VAL A 35 9.64 18.61 -3.20
C VAL A 35 9.12 17.97 -4.49
N TYR A 36 9.97 17.73 -5.49
CA TYR A 36 9.57 17.01 -6.70
C TYR A 36 9.28 15.55 -6.38
N TYR A 37 10.03 14.97 -5.46
CA TYR A 37 9.82 13.62 -4.95
C TYR A 37 8.40 13.40 -4.40
N LEU A 38 8.01 14.22 -3.42
CA LEU A 38 6.69 14.14 -2.79
C LEU A 38 5.57 14.44 -3.79
N LYS A 39 5.78 15.40 -4.69
CA LYS A 39 4.79 15.73 -5.73
C LYS A 39 4.63 14.62 -6.77
N PHE A 40 5.70 13.89 -7.08
CA PHE A 40 5.67 12.76 -8.02
C PHE A 40 5.01 11.52 -7.41
N ILE A 41 5.36 11.18 -6.16
CA ILE A 41 4.74 10.08 -5.41
C ILE A 41 3.26 10.36 -5.09
N GLY A 42 2.91 11.61 -4.76
CA GLY A 42 1.53 12.03 -4.49
C GLY A 42 0.64 12.10 -5.73
N MET A 43 1.21 12.31 -6.91
CA MET A 43 0.47 12.33 -8.18
C MET A 43 0.33 10.93 -8.80
N ARG A 44 1.06 9.93 -8.29
CA ARG A 44 1.06 8.55 -8.80
C ARG A 44 0.07 7.66 -8.05
N VAL A 45 -0.48 6.70 -8.80
CA VAL A 45 -1.41 5.64 -8.35
C VAL A 45 -0.86 4.79 -7.19
N GLU A 46 0.43 4.88 -6.88
CA GLU A 46 1.13 4.07 -5.88
C GLU A 46 0.66 4.37 -4.45
N LEU A 47 0.38 5.64 -4.13
CA LEU A 47 -0.22 6.01 -2.84
C LEU A 47 -1.66 5.50 -2.72
N HIS A 48 -2.41 5.52 -3.83
CA HIS A 48 -3.76 4.95 -3.88
C HIS A 48 -3.72 3.43 -3.72
N LEU A 49 -2.76 2.72 -4.32
CA LEU A 49 -2.56 1.28 -4.15
C LEU A 49 -2.21 0.93 -2.71
N PHE A 50 -1.39 1.75 -2.05
CA PHE A 50 -1.07 1.58 -0.63
C PHE A 50 -2.31 1.76 0.25
N ILE A 51 -3.07 2.85 0.06
CA ILE A 51 -4.31 3.10 0.82
C ILE A 51 -5.35 2.02 0.54
N ILE A 52 -5.55 1.61 -0.71
CA ILE A 52 -6.49 0.54 -1.09
C ILE A 52 -6.07 -0.80 -0.49
N GLY A 53 -4.78 -1.14 -0.52
CA GLY A 53 -4.24 -2.34 0.12
C GLY A 53 -4.49 -2.35 1.63
N LEU A 54 -4.26 -1.21 2.29
CA LEU A 54 -4.47 -1.04 3.73
C LEU A 54 -5.97 -1.09 4.09
N VAL A 55 -6.83 -0.44 3.31
CA VAL A 55 -8.29 -0.52 3.45
C VAL A 55 -8.79 -1.95 3.23
N MET A 56 -8.25 -2.69 2.25
CA MET A 56 -8.57 -4.11 2.06
C MET A 56 -8.16 -4.97 3.26
N ILE A 57 -6.99 -4.73 3.85
CA ILE A 57 -6.55 -5.45 5.06
C ILE A 57 -7.50 -5.15 6.22
N ILE A 58 -7.85 -3.88 6.44
CA ILE A 58 -8.77 -3.46 7.52
C ILE A 58 -10.15 -4.08 7.31
N ILE A 59 -10.72 -4.02 6.10
CA ILE A 59 -12.00 -4.64 5.76
C ILE A 59 -11.93 -6.17 5.89
N SER A 60 -10.79 -6.80 5.62
CA SER A 60 -10.64 -8.25 5.80
C SER A 60 -10.58 -8.67 7.27
N ILE A 61 -10.00 -7.82 8.13
CA ILE A 61 -9.92 -8.03 9.59
C ILE A 61 -11.26 -7.73 10.27
N TYR A 62 -11.88 -6.59 9.95
CA TYR A 62 -13.16 -6.14 10.51
C TYR A 62 -14.37 -6.78 9.83
N GLY A 63 -14.21 -7.26 8.61
CA GLY A 63 -15.21 -8.02 7.87
C GLY A 63 -15.59 -9.23 8.71
N PRO A 64 -16.85 -9.33 9.13
CA PRO A 64 -17.27 -10.11 10.28
C PRO A 64 -16.76 -11.53 10.17
N SER A 65 -16.08 -11.96 11.23
CA SER A 65 -16.23 -13.34 11.65
C SER A 65 -17.74 -13.56 11.74
N SER A 66 -18.31 -14.25 10.77
CA SER A 66 -19.56 -14.96 10.98
C SER A 66 -19.29 -15.97 12.09
N ARG A 67 -19.28 -15.47 13.33
CA ARG A 67 -19.80 -16.20 14.47
C ARG A 67 -21.27 -16.43 14.17
N ARG A 68 -21.54 -17.41 13.33
CA ARG A 68 -22.86 -18.01 13.27
C ARG A 68 -22.69 -19.51 13.13
N ASN A 69 -22.84 -20.11 14.31
CA ASN A 69 -23.02 -21.52 14.66
C ASN A 69 -21.76 -22.39 14.65
#